data_AF-X0V0H0-F1
#
_entry.id   AF-X0V0H0-F1
#
_cell.length_a   1.000
_cell.length_b   1.000
_cell.length_c   1.000
_cell.angle_alpha   90.00
_cell.angle_beta   90.00
_cell.angle_gamma   90.00
#
_symmetry.space_group_name_H-M   'P 1'
#
loop_
_entity.id
_entity.type
_entity.pdbx_description
1 polymer ?
#
loop_
_entity_poly.entity_id
_entity_poly.type
_entity_poly.pdbx_seq_one_letter_code
_entity_poly.pdbx_strand_id
1 'polypeptide(L)'
;KVKALVEAGIPVQAHVGLMPQRAAVLGGLRVQGVEAEAGVSIIEDAVTLEEAGAFSIVLEFVTAEVAQIITETLSIPTIGIGSGPSCDGQVLVLHDLLGVYKKNPPFARKYVDLREIITKALSDYGEDVRDGTFPGTEHTFHMDAEEKQRLAALLKVRKLAMK
;
A
#
# COMPACT_ATOMS: atom_id res chain seq x y z
N LYS A 1 -27.53 -2.87 6.09
CA LYS A 1 -26.95 -1.58 5.66
C LYS A 1 -26.62 -1.56 4.16
N VAL A 2 -25.99 -2.61 3.62
CA VAL A 2 -25.71 -2.75 2.17
C VAL A 2 -26.94 -2.45 1.32
N LYS A 3 -28.05 -3.15 1.56
CA LYS A 3 -29.33 -2.92 0.85
C LYS A 3 -29.76 -1.45 0.77
N ALA A 4 -29.73 -0.74 1.90
CA ALA A 4 -30.09 0.68 1.93
C ALA A 4 -29.14 1.58 1.13
N LEU A 5 -27.84 1.26 1.08
CA LEU A 5 -26.86 1.99 0.26
C LEU A 5 -27.09 1.73 -1.24
N VAL A 6 -27.34 0.48 -1.60
CA VAL A 6 -27.60 0.06 -2.98
C VAL A 6 -28.92 0.65 -3.49
N GLU A 7 -29.98 0.62 -2.68
CA GLU A 7 -31.28 1.26 -2.98
C GLU A 7 -31.15 2.79 -3.13
N ALA A 8 -30.15 3.40 -2.48
CA ALA A 8 -29.81 4.81 -2.66
C ALA A 8 -28.91 5.09 -3.89
N GLY A 9 -28.60 4.07 -4.70
CA GLY A 9 -27.78 4.20 -5.91
C GLY A 9 -26.27 4.16 -5.67
N ILE A 10 -25.81 3.77 -4.48
CA ILE A 10 -24.38 3.67 -4.16
C ILE A 10 -23.93 2.21 -4.36
N PRO A 11 -23.05 1.92 -5.33
CA PRO A 11 -22.53 0.58 -5.53
C PRO A 11 -21.67 0.15 -4.34
N VAL A 12 -21.83 -1.08 -3.88
CA VAL A 12 -21.13 -1.63 -2.72
C VAL A 12 -20.28 -2.84 -3.11
N GLN A 13 -18.98 -2.74 -2.88
CA GLN A 13 -18.09 -3.90 -2.78
C GLN A 13 -18.07 -4.33 -1.31
N ALA A 14 -18.49 -5.56 -1.05
CA ALA A 14 -18.49 -6.13 0.29
C ALA A 14 -17.09 -6.65 0.67
N HIS A 15 -16.91 -6.99 1.95
CA HIS A 15 -15.67 -7.54 2.47
C HIS A 15 -15.97 -8.48 3.63
N VAL A 16 -15.56 -9.75 3.52
CA VAL A 16 -15.68 -10.78 4.56
C VAL A 16 -14.32 -11.44 4.85
N GLY A 17 -14.26 -12.26 5.90
CA GLY A 17 -13.02 -12.83 6.40
C GLY A 17 -12.36 -11.91 7.41
N LEU A 18 -11.04 -11.73 7.30
CA LEU A 18 -10.30 -10.84 8.18
C LEU A 18 -10.62 -9.39 7.80
N MET A 19 -11.39 -8.71 8.64
CA MET A 19 -11.57 -7.25 8.53
C MET A 19 -10.55 -6.55 9.43
N PRO A 20 -9.51 -5.88 8.89
CA PRO A 20 -8.45 -5.27 9.70
C PRO A 20 -8.97 -4.26 10.74
N GLN A 21 -10.10 -3.61 10.46
CA GLN A 21 -10.80 -2.70 11.37
C GLN A 21 -11.25 -3.38 12.68
N ARG A 22 -11.38 -4.71 12.67
CA ARG A 22 -11.76 -5.55 13.80
C ARG A 22 -10.59 -6.37 14.36
N ALA A 23 -9.34 -6.10 13.94
CA ALA A 23 -8.18 -6.88 14.34
C ALA A 23 -8.04 -7.03 15.87
N ALA A 24 -8.35 -5.99 16.65
CA ALA A 24 -8.31 -6.07 18.10
C ALA A 24 -9.29 -7.11 18.68
N VAL A 25 -10.50 -7.20 18.12
CA VAL A 25 -11.53 -8.17 18.53
C VAL A 25 -11.18 -9.57 18.04
N LEU A 26 -10.55 -9.69 16.87
CA LEU A 26 -10.13 -10.96 16.25
C LEU A 26 -8.81 -11.51 16.81
N GLY A 27 -8.21 -10.85 17.81
CA GLY A 27 -6.94 -11.30 18.39
C GLY A 27 -5.73 -11.12 17.47
N GLY A 28 -5.81 -10.14 16.55
CA GLY A 28 -4.78 -9.77 15.59
C GLY A 28 -5.19 -10.05 14.13
N LEU A 29 -4.21 -9.94 13.24
CA LEU A 29 -4.35 -10.27 11.82
C LEU A 29 -4.11 -11.77 11.63
N ARG A 30 -5.15 -12.57 11.83
CA ARG A 30 -5.09 -14.04 11.76
C ARG A 30 -5.91 -14.55 10.59
N VAL A 31 -5.52 -15.72 10.07
CA VAL A 31 -6.31 -16.45 9.08
C VAL A 31 -7.70 -16.78 9.63
N GLN A 32 -8.72 -16.68 8.78
CA GLN A 32 -10.12 -16.96 9.10
C GLN A 32 -10.61 -18.24 8.40
N GLY A 33 -11.67 -18.86 8.92
CA GLY A 33 -12.23 -20.10 8.34
C GLY A 33 -11.37 -21.34 8.57
N VAL A 34 -10.60 -21.37 9.67
CA VAL A 34 -9.78 -22.54 10.06
C VAL A 34 -10.66 -23.68 10.58
N GLU A 35 -11.69 -23.34 11.37
CA GLU A 35 -12.70 -24.29 11.84
C GLU A 35 -13.91 -24.27 10.91
N ALA A 36 -14.57 -25.41 10.75
CA ALA A 36 -15.67 -25.56 9.79
C ALA A 36 -16.84 -24.61 10.09
N GLU A 37 -17.20 -24.46 11.36
CA GLU A 37 -18.27 -23.57 11.82
C GLU A 37 -17.95 -22.10 11.50
N ALA A 38 -16.69 -21.69 11.65
CA ALA A 38 -16.24 -20.36 11.25
C ALA A 38 -16.28 -20.19 9.73
N GLY A 39 -15.91 -21.22 8.97
CA GLY A 39 -16.01 -21.23 7.51
C GLY A 39 -17.46 -21.05 7.02
N VAL A 40 -18.40 -21.80 7.61
CA VAL A 40 -19.84 -21.70 7.31
C VAL A 40 -20.35 -20.29 7.57
N SER A 41 -20.02 -19.70 8.73
CA SER A 41 -20.42 -18.32 9.04
C SER A 41 -19.91 -17.29 8.01
N ILE A 42 -18.69 -17.47 7.48
CA ILE A 42 -18.14 -16.55 6.46
C ILE A 42 -18.86 -16.72 5.11
N ILE A 43 -19.21 -17.95 4.75
CA ILE A 43 -19.99 -18.25 3.53
C ILE A 43 -21.38 -17.63 3.63
N GLU A 44 -22.07 -17.80 4.76
CA GLU A 44 -23.39 -17.22 5.01
C GLU A 44 -23.36 -15.69 4.98
N ASP A 45 -22.34 -15.07 5.58
CA ASP A 45 -22.11 -13.63 5.50
C ASP A 45 -21.95 -13.17 4.05
N ALA A 46 -21.17 -13.89 3.24
CA ALA A 46 -20.92 -13.55 1.83
C ALA A 46 -22.22 -13.62 1.00
N VAL A 47 -23.00 -14.69 1.16
CA VAL A 47 -24.31 -14.86 0.50
C VAL A 47 -25.27 -13.74 0.91
N THR A 48 -25.36 -13.45 2.21
CA THR A 48 -26.22 -12.37 2.73
C THR A 48 -25.86 -11.00 2.14
N LEU A 49 -24.57 -10.75 1.90
CA LEU A 49 -24.09 -9.50 1.30
C LEU A 49 -24.42 -9.40 -0.19
N GLU A 50 -24.33 -10.51 -0.94
CA GLU A 50 -24.81 -10.59 -2.32
C GLU A 50 -26.32 -10.35 -2.40
N GLU A 51 -27.12 -11.04 -1.58
CA GLU A 51 -28.58 -10.86 -1.51
C GLU A 51 -28.97 -9.42 -1.17
N ALA A 52 -28.14 -8.73 -0.38
CA ALA A 52 -28.32 -7.32 -0.06
C ALA A 52 -27.93 -6.37 -1.20
N GLY A 53 -27.39 -6.86 -2.31
CA GLY A 53 -27.09 -6.11 -3.53
C GLY A 53 -25.62 -5.70 -3.69
N ALA A 54 -24.67 -6.31 -2.98
CA ALA A 54 -23.26 -6.08 -3.26
C ALA A 54 -22.93 -6.51 -4.71
N PHE A 55 -22.07 -5.76 -5.40
CA PHE A 55 -21.69 -6.08 -6.78
C PHE A 55 -20.42 -6.95 -6.89
N SER A 56 -19.65 -7.04 -5.80
CA SER A 56 -18.46 -7.88 -5.66
C SER A 56 -18.10 -8.02 -4.18
N ILE A 57 -17.25 -9.00 -3.84
CA ILE A 57 -16.81 -9.25 -2.45
C ILE A 57 -15.31 -9.47 -2.39
N VAL A 58 -14.64 -8.75 -1.47
CA VAL A 58 -13.26 -9.07 -1.07
C VAL A 58 -13.25 -10.17 -0.02
N LEU A 59 -12.42 -11.20 -0.24
CA LEU A 59 -12.14 -12.26 0.72
C LEU A 59 -10.72 -12.06 1.26
N GLU A 60 -10.58 -11.56 2.50
CA GLU A 60 -9.27 -11.29 3.10
C GLU A 60 -8.85 -12.37 4.11
N PHE A 61 -7.69 -12.96 3.85
CA PHE A 61 -7.01 -13.92 4.70
C PHE A 61 -7.89 -15.08 5.18
N VAL A 62 -8.66 -15.66 4.25
CA VAL A 62 -9.54 -16.81 4.48
C VAL A 62 -8.85 -18.10 3.98
N THR A 63 -9.18 -19.26 4.56
CA THR A 63 -8.74 -20.55 4.02
C THR A 63 -9.17 -20.74 2.56
N ALA A 64 -8.34 -21.44 1.78
CA ALA A 64 -8.55 -21.56 0.34
C ALA A 64 -9.84 -22.33 0.01
N GLU A 65 -10.19 -23.31 0.85
CA GLU A 65 -11.40 -24.13 0.73
C GLU A 65 -12.66 -23.25 0.88
N VAL A 66 -12.69 -22.38 1.89
CA VAL A 66 -13.81 -21.46 2.11
C VAL A 66 -13.89 -20.45 0.99
N ALA A 67 -12.77 -19.88 0.56
CA ALA A 67 -12.74 -18.92 -0.55
C ALA A 67 -13.21 -19.51 -1.89
N GLN A 68 -12.84 -20.77 -2.15
CA GLN A 68 -13.33 -21.51 -3.31
C GLN A 68 -14.84 -21.72 -3.24
N ILE A 69 -15.37 -22.22 -2.12
CA ILE A 69 -16.81 -22.43 -1.95
C ILE A 69 -17.58 -21.12 -2.15
N ILE A 70 -17.11 -20.01 -1.60
CA ILE A 70 -17.74 -18.70 -1.80
C ILE A 70 -17.74 -18.32 -3.29
N THR A 71 -16.61 -18.46 -3.96
CA THR A 71 -16.49 -18.08 -5.38
C THR A 71 -17.36 -18.95 -6.29
N GLU A 72 -17.52 -20.23 -5.98
CA GLU A 72 -18.41 -21.13 -6.72
C GLU A 72 -19.90 -20.93 -6.40
N THR A 73 -20.22 -20.34 -5.24
CA THR A 73 -21.60 -20.13 -4.77
C THR A 73 -22.19 -18.81 -5.26
N LEU A 74 -21.40 -17.73 -5.24
CA LEU A 74 -21.88 -16.39 -5.59
C LEU A 74 -21.97 -16.21 -7.10
N SER A 75 -22.88 -15.36 -7.55
CA SER A 75 -22.99 -14.90 -8.94
C SER A 75 -22.14 -13.66 -9.24
N ILE A 76 -21.73 -12.92 -8.21
CA ILE A 76 -20.88 -11.73 -8.28
C ILE A 76 -19.38 -12.06 -8.14
N PRO A 77 -18.48 -11.24 -8.71
CA PRO A 77 -17.04 -11.49 -8.63
C PRO A 77 -16.47 -11.47 -7.20
N THR A 78 -15.55 -12.40 -6.92
CA THR A 78 -14.76 -12.43 -5.68
C THR A 78 -13.32 -11.94 -5.91
N ILE A 79 -12.79 -11.17 -4.96
CA ILE A 79 -11.43 -10.64 -5.00
C ILE A 79 -10.65 -11.15 -3.78
N GLY A 80 -9.65 -12.00 -4.02
CA GLY A 80 -8.84 -12.60 -2.97
C GLY A 80 -7.66 -11.73 -2.54
N ILE A 81 -7.38 -11.71 -1.24
CA ILE A 81 -6.08 -11.28 -0.69
C ILE A 81 -5.70 -12.24 0.43
N GLY A 82 -4.74 -13.12 0.14
CA GLY A 82 -4.38 -14.21 1.06
C GLY A 82 -5.46 -15.29 1.22
N SER A 83 -6.29 -15.47 0.19
CA SER A 83 -7.43 -16.40 0.19
C SER A 83 -7.33 -17.48 -0.90
N GLY A 84 -6.11 -17.83 -1.29
CA GLY A 84 -5.85 -18.81 -2.34
C GLY A 84 -6.14 -18.29 -3.77
N PRO A 85 -5.95 -19.15 -4.79
CA PRO A 85 -6.03 -18.77 -6.19
C PRO A 85 -7.45 -18.85 -6.78
N SER A 86 -8.42 -19.41 -6.05
CA SER A 86 -9.74 -19.74 -6.58
C SER A 86 -10.69 -18.55 -6.72
N CYS A 87 -10.34 -17.37 -6.19
CA CYS A 87 -11.12 -16.15 -6.40
C CYS A 87 -10.97 -15.63 -7.84
N ASP A 88 -11.98 -14.93 -8.35
CA ASP A 88 -12.01 -14.41 -9.74
C ASP A 88 -10.92 -13.36 -10.00
N GLY A 89 -10.54 -12.62 -8.96
CA GLY A 89 -9.47 -11.64 -8.99
C GLY A 89 -8.61 -11.68 -7.73
N GLN A 90 -7.52 -10.93 -7.76
CA GLN A 90 -6.57 -10.83 -6.65
C GLN A 90 -6.24 -9.37 -6.38
N VAL A 91 -6.04 -9.03 -5.10
CA VAL A 91 -5.58 -7.71 -4.66
C VAL A 91 -4.41 -7.85 -3.69
N LEU A 92 -3.46 -6.92 -3.77
CA LEU A 92 -2.36 -6.79 -2.83
C LEU A 92 -2.14 -5.31 -2.53
N VAL A 93 -1.65 -5.03 -1.33
CA VAL A 93 -1.16 -3.68 -0.97
C VAL A 93 0.12 -3.43 -1.75
N LEU A 94 0.17 -2.30 -2.47
CA LEU A 94 1.30 -1.92 -3.32
C LEU A 94 2.65 -1.97 -2.58
N HIS A 95 2.70 -1.47 -1.34
CA HIS A 95 3.91 -1.42 -0.54
C HIS A 95 4.44 -2.81 -0.15
N ASP A 96 3.54 -3.77 0.10
CA ASP A 96 3.92 -5.16 0.37
C ASP A 96 4.47 -5.81 -0.90
N LEU A 97 3.78 -5.61 -2.02
CA LEU A 97 4.23 -6.07 -3.34
C LEU A 97 5.63 -5.53 -3.68
N LEU A 98 5.87 -4.24 -3.41
CA LEU A 98 7.15 -3.57 -3.65
C LEU A 98 8.19 -3.76 -2.53
N GLY A 99 7.88 -4.48 -1.46
CA GLY A 99 8.86 -4.76 -0.40
C GLY A 99 9.38 -3.52 0.32
N VAL A 100 8.51 -2.54 0.56
CA VAL A 100 8.87 -1.30 1.27
C VAL A 100 9.12 -1.54 2.76
N TYR A 101 8.37 -2.49 3.34
CA TYR A 101 8.48 -2.82 4.75
C TYR A 101 9.46 -3.98 4.99
N LYS A 102 10.02 -4.04 6.20
CA LYS A 102 10.93 -5.13 6.60
C LYS A 102 10.20 -6.49 6.69
N LYS A 103 8.92 -6.47 7.04
CA LYS A 103 8.08 -7.66 7.17
C LYS A 103 6.84 -7.46 6.32
N ASN A 104 6.54 -8.45 5.50
CA ASN A 104 5.32 -8.52 4.73
C ASN A 104 4.31 -9.44 5.41
N PRO A 105 3.01 -9.28 5.12
CA PRO A 105 2.01 -10.30 5.41
C PRO A 105 2.42 -11.65 4.80
N PRO A 106 2.09 -12.78 5.44
CA PRO A 106 2.55 -14.11 5.00
C PRO A 106 2.04 -14.50 3.60
N PHE A 107 0.93 -13.90 3.15
CA PHE A 107 0.36 -14.12 1.83
C PHE A 107 0.91 -13.19 0.74
N ALA A 108 1.64 -12.13 1.10
CA ALA A 108 2.10 -11.12 0.14
C ALA A 108 3.48 -11.49 -0.40
N ARG A 109 3.53 -11.92 -1.67
CA ARG A 109 4.80 -12.09 -2.39
C ARG A 109 5.46 -10.73 -2.63
N LYS A 110 6.70 -10.60 -2.19
CA LYS A 110 7.58 -9.49 -2.54
C LYS A 110 8.11 -9.66 -3.98
N TYR A 111 7.88 -8.69 -4.85
CA TYR A 111 8.38 -8.68 -6.23
C TYR A 111 9.67 -7.86 -6.38
N VAL A 112 9.93 -6.92 -5.48
CA VAL A 112 11.18 -6.14 -5.42
C VAL A 112 11.51 -5.80 -3.95
N ASP A 113 12.79 -5.67 -3.60
CA ASP A 113 13.20 -5.10 -2.31
C ASP A 113 13.39 -3.58 -2.42
N LEU A 114 12.28 -2.84 -2.48
CA LEU A 114 12.38 -1.39 -2.62
C LEU A 114 12.98 -0.75 -1.38
N ARG A 115 12.85 -1.38 -0.20
CA ARG A 115 13.51 -0.94 1.02
C ARG A 115 15.03 -0.91 0.85
N GLU A 116 15.63 -1.99 0.35
CA GLU A 116 17.07 -2.07 0.11
C GLU A 116 17.52 -1.02 -0.90
N ILE A 117 16.81 -0.89 -2.02
CA ILE A 117 17.10 0.08 -3.08
C ILE A 117 17.07 1.52 -2.53
N ILE A 118 16.00 1.90 -1.83
CA ILE A 118 15.86 3.23 -1.23
C ILE A 118 16.94 3.45 -0.18
N THR A 119 17.19 2.47 0.70
CA THR A 119 18.20 2.60 1.75
C THR A 119 19.57 2.83 1.13
N LYS A 120 19.94 2.06 0.11
CA LYS A 120 21.20 2.23 -0.61
C LYS A 120 21.30 3.62 -1.23
N ALA A 121 20.27 4.06 -1.98
CA ALA A 121 20.28 5.36 -2.64
C ALA A 121 20.45 6.53 -1.65
N LEU A 122 19.79 6.45 -0.49
CA LEU A 122 19.91 7.47 0.56
C LEU A 122 21.29 7.41 1.26
N SER A 123 21.85 6.22 1.44
CA SER A 123 23.20 6.04 1.97
C SER A 123 24.26 6.59 1.02
N ASP A 124 24.20 6.24 -0.26
CA ASP A 124 25.11 6.74 -1.30
C ASP A 124 25.06 8.27 -1.37
N TYR A 125 23.85 8.85 -1.44
CA TYR A 125 23.68 10.31 -1.39
C TYR A 125 24.29 10.93 -0.12
N GLY A 126 24.09 10.30 1.03
CA GLY A 126 24.66 10.74 2.30
C GLY A 126 26.19 10.63 2.34
N GLU A 127 26.79 9.69 1.63
CA GLU A 127 28.25 9.59 1.42
C GLU A 127 28.73 10.71 0.52
N ASP A 128 28.07 10.92 -0.62
CA ASP A 128 28.48 11.96 -1.57
C ASP A 128 28.48 13.36 -0.95
N VAL A 129 27.50 13.66 -0.10
CA VAL A 129 27.44 14.94 0.64
C VAL A 129 28.55 15.04 1.68
N ARG A 130 28.86 13.96 2.42
CA ARG A 130 29.89 13.96 3.46
C ARG A 130 31.30 14.09 2.88
N ASP A 131 31.52 13.48 1.73
CA ASP A 131 32.81 13.48 1.03
C ASP A 131 32.97 14.71 0.11
N GLY A 132 31.90 15.51 -0.04
CA GLY A 132 31.90 16.73 -0.82
C GLY A 132 31.91 16.49 -2.34
N THR A 133 31.59 15.27 -2.79
CA THR A 133 31.43 14.94 -4.21
C THR A 133 30.08 15.41 -4.74
N PHE A 134 29.06 15.53 -3.88
CA PHE A 134 27.78 16.16 -4.18
C PHE A 134 27.54 17.44 -3.35
N PRO A 135 27.10 18.55 -3.98
CA PRO A 135 26.91 18.72 -5.43
C PRO A 135 28.24 18.81 -6.17
N GLY A 136 28.36 18.05 -7.26
CA GLY A 136 29.47 18.12 -8.21
C GLY A 136 29.34 19.33 -9.14
N THR A 137 30.30 19.47 -10.07
CA THR A 137 30.32 20.56 -11.05
C THR A 137 29.09 20.57 -11.96
N GLU A 138 28.59 19.40 -12.34
CA GLU A 138 27.40 19.21 -13.18
C GLU A 138 26.10 19.59 -12.47
N HIS A 139 26.13 19.65 -11.14
CA HIS A 139 25.03 20.11 -10.28
C HIS A 139 25.28 21.52 -9.72
N THR A 140 26.35 22.19 -10.15
CA THR A 140 26.73 23.53 -9.68
C THR A 140 26.62 24.55 -10.80
N PHE A 141 25.95 25.66 -10.50
CA PHE A 141 25.80 26.77 -11.45
C PHE A 141 26.64 27.97 -10.99
N HIS A 142 27.35 28.58 -11.93
CA HIS A 142 28.23 29.72 -11.65
C HIS A 142 27.71 30.98 -12.34
N MET A 143 27.87 32.12 -11.65
CA MET A 143 27.80 33.42 -12.32
C MET A 143 28.89 33.48 -13.40
N ASP A 144 28.61 34.22 -14.48
CA ASP A 144 29.69 34.65 -15.36
C ASP A 144 30.70 35.52 -14.60
N ALA A 145 31.86 35.71 -15.21
CA ALA A 145 32.97 36.40 -14.56
C ALA A 145 32.65 37.87 -14.22
N GLU A 146 31.82 38.54 -15.02
CA GLU A 146 31.49 39.95 -14.87
C GLU A 146 30.55 40.16 -13.68
N GLU A 147 29.45 39.40 -13.64
CA GLU A 147 28.48 39.48 -12.54
C GLU A 147 29.08 38.99 -11.22
N LYS A 148 30.01 38.02 -11.26
CA LYS A 148 30.78 37.61 -10.07
C LYS A 148 31.62 38.77 -9.51
N GLN A 149 32.27 39.56 -10.37
CA GLN A 149 33.05 40.73 -9.93
C GLN A 149 32.14 41.85 -9.41
N ARG A 150 31.03 42.11 -10.11
CA ARG A 150 30.03 43.09 -9.71
C ARG A 150 29.43 42.76 -8.34
N LEU A 151 29.10 41.50 -8.09
CA LEU A 151 28.64 41.03 -6.77
C LEU A 151 29.65 41.39 -5.67
N ALA A 152 30.94 41.11 -5.89
CA ALA A 152 31.98 41.42 -4.92
C ALA A 152 32.10 42.93 -4.65
N ALA A 153 31.97 43.78 -5.69
CA ALA A 153 31.97 45.23 -5.55
C ALA A 153 30.76 45.72 -4.72
N LEU A 154 29.56 45.23 -5.03
CA LEU A 154 28.33 45.57 -4.31
C LEU A 154 28.39 45.19 -2.83
N LEU A 155 28.95 44.01 -2.50
CA LEU A 155 29.09 43.56 -1.12
C LEU A 155 30.11 44.38 -0.32
N LYS A 156 31.17 44.89 -0.94
CA LYS A 156 32.12 45.81 -0.27
C LYS A 156 31.45 47.12 0.11
N VAL A 157 30.67 47.71 -0.81
CA VAL A 157 29.87 48.92 -0.54
C VAL A 157 28.86 48.67 0.58
N ARG A 158 28.17 47.53 0.57
CA ARG A 158 27.17 47.19 1.61
C ARG A 158 27.77 46.80 2.96
N LYS A 159 28.92 46.12 3.04
CA LYS A 159 29.60 45.84 4.33
C LYS A 159 30.11 47.14 4.98
N LEU A 160 30.47 48.15 4.20
CA LEU A 160 30.71 49.50 4.70
C LEU A 160 29.43 50.23 5.13
N ALA A 161 28.26 49.78 4.67
CA ALA A 161 26.93 50.32 5.04
C ALA A 161 26.20 49.52 6.14
N MET A 162 26.74 48.37 6.59
CA MET A 162 26.21 47.53 7.68
C MET A 162 27.08 47.55 8.95
N LYS A 163 28.09 48.41 9.01
CA LYS A 163 28.69 48.91 10.26
C LYS A 163 28.00 50.20 10.63
#